data_AF-A0A1G1I7V5-F1
#
_entry.id   AF-A0A1G1I7V5-F1
#
_cell.length_a   1.000
_cell.length_b   1.000
_cell.length_c   1.000
_cell.angle_alpha   90.00
_cell.angle_beta   90.00
_cell.angle_gamma   90.00
#
_symmetry.space_group_name_H-M   'P 1'
#
loop_
_entity.id
_entity.type
_entity.pdbx_description
1 polymer ?
#
loop_
_entity_poly.entity_id
_entity_poly.type
_entity_poly.pdbx_seq_one_letter_code
_entity_poly.pdbx_strand_id
1 'polypeptide(L)'
;MDSLIHSVLTQSGNIVFPTNLPFLKDLSVAGGRMARQRSGHLVFYGPRNRRFLATDPDGNPLHECEWGSTASGTARLLRVRMRLEWGQWVGLKPEGLVNATTLDLSRKPGWERLRPDDLRQMAAQAMRVPLEAVTLFYGDEDLVIDSKGIATIRHKKDAFYVLDDGTFEHARFMACMGAMHWGRIDFLPVVELFQSLLPGTGSAAFELIRGLYDDQNEGTPTPLRYRGIPTYPSEAAFRLFSSFFTPQATRGGDPFSIFMDVTRSHEVTWLPAADPPLRFFDRAHNLCVTVKGGTVQKAVRLDDPSGLPFLNPGPGRNPFERTVTVTKGTLALQDRDAGIELPVSPAWGPLQESPAEKRPLAPAGWTSLFGGRLPNVSPQEAFSAVLLYPDDDAEISEIASQPFVADDIQDSFEQDPRLAAHLANTTQVLIDNFDGAIKTCLNLDRPRNYTVLYAQAAYAQKQAHALWSELAHSHRFDIARGIVLTPAAGRPDAYRTSHDLLFLWIPFSIFTDSLAQREAVRTIPGALGQGGLAFIVGPAMLRSALQAHPQLQLISAELVESLPTFRMHRTILPKARLKPGLTLFHVVRG
;
A
#
# COMPACT_ATOMS: atom_id res chain seq x y z
N MET A 1 -18.06 36.05 12.92
CA MET A 1 -17.13 34.91 12.75
C MET A 1 -15.72 35.45 12.62
N ASP A 2 -14.73 34.86 13.30
CA ASP A 2 -13.30 35.23 13.15
C ASP A 2 -12.89 35.13 11.66
N SER A 3 -12.19 36.15 11.14
CA SER A 3 -11.80 36.24 9.72
C SER A 3 -10.99 35.02 9.29
N LEU A 4 -10.18 34.46 10.18
CA LEU A 4 -9.41 33.24 9.92
C LEU A 4 -10.32 32.03 9.76
N ILE A 5 -11.26 31.82 10.69
CA ILE A 5 -12.24 30.71 10.65
C ILE A 5 -13.02 30.74 9.33
N HIS A 6 -13.51 31.91 8.94
CA HIS A 6 -14.24 32.08 7.68
C HIS A 6 -13.36 31.74 6.48
N SER A 7 -12.13 32.27 6.41
CA SER A 7 -11.23 32.00 5.29
C SER A 7 -10.92 30.51 5.11
N VAL A 8 -10.68 29.78 6.21
CA VAL A 8 -10.36 28.35 6.15
C VAL A 8 -11.56 27.51 5.74
N LEU A 9 -12.73 27.77 6.32
CA LEU A 9 -13.94 26.97 6.02
C LEU A 9 -14.49 27.23 4.61
N THR A 10 -14.30 28.43 4.07
CA THR A 10 -14.79 28.81 2.73
C THR A 10 -13.78 28.58 1.62
N GLN A 11 -12.54 28.19 1.94
CA GLN A 11 -11.55 27.82 0.94
C GLN A 11 -12.01 26.58 0.16
N SER A 12 -11.98 26.69 -1.17
CA SER A 12 -12.36 25.61 -2.07
C SER A 12 -11.59 24.32 -1.76
N GLY A 13 -12.32 23.20 -1.70
CA GLY A 13 -11.76 21.88 -1.44
C GLY A 13 -11.53 21.55 0.04
N ASN A 14 -11.68 22.49 0.98
CA ASN A 14 -11.53 22.19 2.41
C ASN A 14 -12.74 21.42 2.97
N ILE A 15 -13.96 21.81 2.59
CA ILE A 15 -15.21 21.15 2.98
C ILE A 15 -15.91 20.64 1.71
N VAL A 16 -16.19 19.33 1.67
CA VAL A 16 -16.92 18.70 0.56
C VAL A 16 -18.07 17.83 1.06
N PHE A 17 -18.04 17.36 2.32
CA PHE A 17 -19.14 16.54 2.80
C PHE A 17 -20.42 17.38 3.01
N PRO A 18 -21.57 16.94 2.45
CA PRO A 18 -22.81 17.70 2.54
C PRO A 18 -23.23 18.04 3.98
N THR A 19 -22.99 17.13 4.93
CA THR A 19 -23.30 17.33 6.35
C THR A 19 -22.47 18.42 7.01
N ASN A 20 -21.30 18.76 6.44
CA ASN A 20 -20.43 19.80 6.95
C ASN A 20 -20.71 21.17 6.31
N LEU A 21 -21.50 21.23 5.23
CA LEU A 21 -21.81 22.48 4.52
C LEU A 21 -22.46 23.58 5.40
N PRO A 22 -23.32 23.25 6.39
CA PRO A 22 -23.86 24.26 7.29
C PRO A 22 -22.79 25.05 8.07
N PHE A 23 -21.61 24.46 8.33
CA PHE A 23 -20.53 25.11 9.07
C PHE A 23 -19.89 26.28 8.31
N LEU A 24 -20.01 26.34 6.98
CA LEU A 24 -19.47 27.45 6.18
C LEU A 24 -20.20 28.76 6.42
N LYS A 25 -21.49 28.71 6.77
CA LYS A 25 -22.31 29.91 7.00
C LYS A 25 -21.99 30.56 8.33
N ASP A 26 -22.10 29.77 9.39
CA ASP A 26 -21.73 30.18 10.75
C ASP A 26 -21.43 28.94 11.60
N LEU A 27 -20.14 28.76 11.92
CA LEU A 27 -19.66 27.62 12.69
C LEU A 27 -20.34 27.52 14.06
N SER A 28 -20.54 28.65 14.75
CA SER A 28 -21.06 28.68 16.12
C SER A 28 -22.56 28.39 16.16
N VAL A 29 -23.33 28.95 15.23
CA VAL A 29 -24.77 28.72 15.11
C VAL A 29 -25.07 27.26 14.75
N ALA A 30 -24.20 26.64 13.96
CA ALA A 30 -24.28 25.21 13.64
C ALA A 30 -23.78 24.29 14.78
N GLY A 31 -23.44 24.84 15.96
CA GLY A 31 -23.01 24.08 17.13
C GLY A 31 -21.56 23.60 17.08
N GLY A 32 -20.74 24.23 16.24
CA GLY A 32 -19.33 23.95 16.08
C GLY A 32 -18.40 24.92 16.82
N ARG A 33 -17.13 24.55 16.90
CA ARG A 33 -16.05 25.37 17.48
C ARG A 33 -14.72 25.07 16.79
N MET A 34 -13.74 25.94 16.98
CA MET A 34 -12.38 25.75 16.52
C MET A 34 -11.43 25.77 17.71
N ALA A 35 -10.40 24.91 17.68
CA ALA A 35 -9.27 24.95 18.59
C ALA A 35 -7.97 25.10 17.80
N ARG A 36 -7.08 25.96 18.30
CA ARG A 36 -5.72 26.10 17.79
C ARG A 36 -4.79 25.28 18.67
N GLN A 37 -4.05 24.36 18.06
CA GLN A 37 -3.02 23.57 18.74
C GLN A 37 -1.75 24.42 18.97
N ARG A 38 -0.86 23.96 19.86
CA ARG A 38 0.43 24.64 20.14
C ARG A 38 1.29 24.79 18.88
N SER A 39 1.17 23.87 17.94
CA SER A 39 1.82 23.89 16.62
C SER A 39 1.21 24.88 15.63
N GLY A 40 0.19 25.66 16.03
CA GLY A 40 -0.55 26.56 15.16
C GLY A 40 -1.62 25.88 14.30
N HIS A 41 -1.64 24.55 14.25
CA HIS A 41 -2.64 23.77 13.52
C HIS A 41 -4.05 24.06 14.04
N LEU A 42 -5.03 24.00 13.14
CA LEU A 42 -6.43 24.32 13.46
C LEU A 42 -7.26 23.05 13.41
N VAL A 43 -8.06 22.82 14.45
CA VAL A 43 -8.98 21.68 14.54
C VAL A 43 -10.40 22.22 14.72
N PHE A 44 -11.30 21.81 13.83
CA PHE A 44 -12.69 22.21 13.84
C PHE A 44 -13.56 21.06 14.30
N TYR A 45 -14.41 21.35 15.28
CA TYR A 45 -15.32 20.41 15.91
C TYR A 45 -16.75 20.81 15.60
N GLY A 46 -17.59 19.84 15.28
CA GLY A 46 -19.02 20.01 15.13
C GLY A 46 -19.76 19.66 16.43
N PRO A 47 -21.06 19.38 16.34
CA PRO A 47 -21.86 18.93 17.48
C PRO A 47 -21.23 17.74 18.20
N ARG A 48 -21.43 17.67 19.53
CA ARG A 48 -20.89 16.62 20.40
C ARG A 48 -19.37 16.49 20.38
N ASN A 49 -18.68 17.60 20.10
CA ASN A 49 -17.24 17.70 20.11
C ASN A 49 -16.53 16.75 19.13
N ARG A 50 -17.17 16.44 17.99
CA ARG A 50 -16.59 15.57 16.98
C ARG A 50 -15.84 16.39 15.95
N ARG A 51 -14.54 16.10 15.79
CA ARG A 51 -13.68 16.73 14.79
C ARG A 51 -14.20 16.46 13.38
N PHE A 52 -14.46 17.49 12.59
CA PHE A 52 -14.87 17.35 11.19
C PHE A 52 -13.83 17.89 10.20
N LEU A 53 -12.90 18.75 10.63
CA LEU A 53 -11.81 19.26 9.79
C LEU A 53 -10.56 19.48 10.64
N ALA A 54 -9.39 19.16 10.09
CA ALA A 54 -8.10 19.60 10.61
C ALA A 54 -7.26 20.22 9.49
N THR A 55 -6.54 21.29 9.82
CA THR A 55 -5.66 21.99 8.87
C THR A 55 -4.30 22.28 9.49
N ASP A 56 -3.31 22.51 8.63
CA ASP A 56 -2.07 23.19 9.04
C ASP A 56 -2.36 24.67 9.41
N PRO A 57 -1.36 25.44 9.91
CA PRO A 57 -1.57 26.83 10.32
C PRO A 57 -2.05 27.77 9.22
N ASP A 58 -1.75 27.46 7.96
CA ASP A 58 -2.10 28.27 6.78
C ASP A 58 -3.46 27.88 6.18
N GLY A 59 -4.19 26.94 6.81
CA GLY A 59 -5.52 26.53 6.38
C GLY A 59 -5.52 25.47 5.28
N ASN A 60 -4.39 24.78 5.04
CA ASN A 60 -4.34 23.63 4.15
C ASN A 60 -4.95 22.41 4.84
N PRO A 61 -5.91 21.72 4.21
CA PRO A 61 -6.62 20.64 4.87
C PRO A 61 -5.74 19.39 4.97
N LEU A 62 -5.71 18.81 6.17
CA LEU A 62 -5.08 17.54 6.48
C LEU A 62 -6.08 16.39 6.29
N HIS A 63 -7.28 16.55 6.84
CA HIS A 63 -8.41 15.63 6.68
C HIS A 63 -9.75 16.31 6.95
N GLU A 64 -10.81 15.74 6.37
CA GLU A 64 -12.20 16.06 6.65
C GLU A 64 -12.95 14.78 7.05
N CYS A 65 -13.74 14.84 8.12
CA CYS A 65 -14.56 13.74 8.62
C CYS A 65 -16.06 14.05 8.48
N GLU A 66 -16.84 13.05 8.08
CA GLU A 66 -18.30 13.09 8.13
C GLU A 66 -18.82 12.19 9.24
N TRP A 67 -19.57 12.79 10.17
CA TRP A 67 -20.17 12.09 11.31
C TRP A 67 -21.68 12.00 11.14
N GLY A 68 -22.22 10.83 11.49
CA GLY A 68 -23.65 10.57 11.63
C GLY A 68 -23.99 10.14 13.05
N SER A 69 -25.21 9.61 13.21
CA SER A 69 -25.66 9.00 14.46
C SER A 69 -26.24 7.61 14.21
N THR A 70 -26.01 6.69 15.15
CA THR A 70 -26.68 5.39 15.19
C THR A 70 -28.16 5.55 15.58
N ALA A 71 -28.95 4.48 15.48
CA ALA A 71 -30.33 4.46 15.97
C ALA A 71 -30.44 4.77 17.49
N SER A 72 -29.42 4.40 18.27
CA SER A 72 -29.30 4.74 19.69
C SER A 72 -28.82 6.18 19.95
N GLY A 73 -28.59 6.96 18.89
CA GLY A 73 -28.12 8.33 18.98
C GLY A 73 -26.61 8.47 19.23
N THR A 74 -25.82 7.39 19.22
CA THR A 74 -24.35 7.44 19.37
C THR A 74 -23.71 8.00 18.10
N ALA A 75 -22.71 8.86 18.22
CA ALA A 75 -21.98 9.38 17.05
C ALA A 75 -21.23 8.24 16.32
N ARG A 76 -21.36 8.18 14.99
CA ARG A 76 -20.70 7.20 14.12
C ARG A 76 -19.96 7.93 13.01
N LEU A 77 -18.71 7.54 12.76
CA LEU A 77 -17.98 8.03 11.60
C LEU A 77 -18.56 7.37 10.34
N LEU A 78 -18.95 8.16 9.35
CA LEU A 78 -19.53 7.66 8.10
C LEU A 78 -18.48 7.51 7.02
N ARG A 79 -17.59 8.50 6.91
CA ARG A 79 -16.44 8.50 6.00
C ARG A 79 -15.48 9.63 6.34
N VAL A 80 -14.25 9.49 5.86
CA VAL A 80 -13.19 10.48 6.00
C VAL A 80 -12.47 10.61 4.67
N ARG A 81 -11.97 11.80 4.38
CA ARG A 81 -10.94 11.99 3.36
C ARG A 81 -9.71 12.63 3.98
N MET A 82 -8.54 12.14 3.60
CA MET A 82 -7.24 12.58 4.09
C MET A 82 -6.39 13.02 2.91
N ARG A 83 -5.73 14.16 3.04
CA ARG A 83 -4.86 14.69 2.01
C ARG A 83 -3.46 14.13 2.20
N LEU A 84 -2.84 13.61 1.15
CA LEU A 84 -1.47 13.12 1.14
C LEU A 84 -0.49 14.28 0.93
N GLU A 85 0.78 14.04 1.24
CA GLU A 85 1.86 15.04 1.18
C GLU A 85 2.09 15.57 -0.24
N TRP A 86 1.79 14.76 -1.26
CA TRP A 86 1.87 15.13 -2.67
C TRP A 86 0.52 15.60 -3.24
N GLY A 87 -0.44 15.94 -2.37
CA GLY A 87 -1.68 16.63 -2.74
C GLY A 87 -2.89 15.73 -3.03
N GLN A 88 -2.68 14.45 -3.34
CA GLN A 88 -3.74 13.47 -3.59
C GLN A 88 -4.64 13.25 -2.37
N TRP A 89 -5.92 13.01 -2.61
CA TRP A 89 -6.87 12.62 -1.57
C TRP A 89 -7.06 11.11 -1.53
N VAL A 90 -7.13 10.58 -0.31
CA VAL A 90 -7.54 9.20 -0.04
C VAL A 90 -8.73 9.20 0.90
N GLY A 91 -9.65 8.27 0.69
CA GLY A 91 -10.86 8.11 1.46
C GLY A 91 -10.75 6.93 2.41
N LEU A 92 -11.49 7.00 3.50
CA LEU A 92 -11.79 5.87 4.37
C LEU A 92 -13.29 5.78 4.61
N LYS A 93 -13.86 4.58 4.42
CA LYS A 93 -15.24 4.25 4.83
C LYS A 93 -15.19 3.20 5.93
N PRO A 94 -15.66 3.53 7.15
CA PRO A 94 -15.85 2.53 8.19
C PRO A 94 -16.84 1.45 7.73
N GLU A 95 -16.50 0.19 7.96
CA GLU A 95 -17.29 -0.97 7.46
C GLU A 95 -17.54 -0.92 5.94
N GLY A 96 -16.65 -0.28 5.16
CA GLY A 96 -16.80 -0.13 3.72
C GLY A 96 -16.70 -1.45 2.94
N LEU A 97 -16.10 -2.48 3.54
CA LEU A 97 -16.03 -3.82 2.99
C LEU A 97 -16.67 -4.82 3.98
N VAL A 98 -17.74 -5.47 3.56
CA VAL A 98 -18.45 -6.49 4.35
C VAL A 98 -18.51 -7.79 3.57
N ASN A 99 -17.74 -8.78 4.02
CA ASN A 99 -17.74 -10.12 3.45
C ASN A 99 -18.68 -11.01 4.26
N ALA A 100 -19.56 -11.75 3.58
CA ALA A 100 -20.49 -12.67 4.21
C ALA A 100 -20.19 -14.11 3.79
N THR A 101 -20.03 -14.99 4.77
CA THR A 101 -19.82 -16.43 4.57
C THR A 101 -20.97 -17.19 5.23
N THR A 102 -21.47 -18.23 4.58
CA THR A 102 -22.52 -19.09 5.12
C THR A 102 -21.99 -20.48 5.46
N LEU A 103 -22.43 -21.02 6.60
CA LEU A 103 -22.13 -22.37 7.06
C LEU A 103 -23.42 -23.12 7.37
N ASP A 104 -23.59 -24.31 6.81
CA ASP A 104 -24.72 -25.19 7.11
C ASP A 104 -24.45 -25.98 8.40
N LEU A 105 -25.16 -25.62 9.47
CA LEU A 105 -25.11 -26.27 10.78
C LEU A 105 -26.24 -27.28 10.99
N SER A 106 -27.18 -27.43 10.05
CA SER A 106 -28.37 -28.29 10.20
C SER A 106 -28.05 -29.75 10.53
N ARG A 107 -26.85 -30.20 10.17
CA ARG A 107 -26.36 -31.57 10.42
C ARG A 107 -25.66 -31.74 11.76
N LYS A 108 -25.42 -30.65 12.50
CA LYS A 108 -24.75 -30.68 13.80
C LYS A 108 -25.79 -30.94 14.91
N PRO A 109 -25.63 -31.98 15.74
CA PRO A 109 -26.57 -32.22 16.84
C PRO A 109 -26.71 -31.00 17.76
N GLY A 110 -27.95 -30.60 18.03
CA GLY A 110 -28.28 -29.48 18.92
C GLY A 110 -27.97 -28.09 18.35
N TRP A 111 -27.84 -27.96 17.03
CA TRP A 111 -27.58 -26.67 16.36
C TRP A 111 -28.64 -25.62 16.69
N GLU A 112 -29.88 -26.02 16.97
CA GLU A 112 -30.99 -25.13 17.31
C GLU A 112 -30.75 -24.35 18.61
N ARG A 113 -29.81 -24.80 19.43
CA ARG A 113 -29.45 -24.18 20.72
C ARG A 113 -28.20 -23.30 20.62
N LEU A 114 -27.53 -23.27 19.48
CA LEU A 114 -26.31 -22.48 19.30
C LEU A 114 -26.64 -20.99 19.33
N ARG A 115 -25.75 -20.24 19.97
CA ARG A 115 -25.77 -18.79 20.12
C ARG A 115 -24.58 -18.16 19.39
N PRO A 116 -24.58 -16.84 19.15
CA PRO A 116 -23.43 -16.13 18.61
C PRO A 116 -22.12 -16.44 19.35
N ASP A 117 -22.14 -16.54 20.68
CA ASP A 117 -20.95 -16.87 21.48
C ASP A 117 -20.39 -18.28 21.18
N ASP A 118 -21.25 -19.26 20.90
CA ASP A 118 -20.80 -20.60 20.50
C ASP A 118 -20.03 -20.52 19.17
N LEU A 119 -20.52 -19.71 18.22
CA LEU A 119 -19.85 -19.46 16.95
C LEU A 119 -18.52 -18.73 17.14
N ARG A 120 -18.45 -17.74 18.04
CA ARG A 120 -17.19 -17.07 18.39
C ARG A 120 -16.19 -18.03 18.99
N GLN A 121 -16.64 -18.93 19.87
CA GLN A 121 -15.77 -19.91 20.50
C GLN A 121 -15.23 -20.93 19.49
N MET A 122 -16.08 -21.38 18.56
CA MET A 122 -15.63 -22.21 17.43
C MET A 122 -14.60 -21.48 16.56
N ALA A 123 -14.85 -20.21 16.22
CA ALA A 123 -13.94 -19.42 15.42
C ALA A 123 -12.60 -19.21 16.14
N ALA A 124 -12.63 -18.89 17.45
CA ALA A 124 -11.45 -18.73 18.29
C ALA A 124 -10.60 -20.02 18.31
N GLN A 125 -11.24 -21.18 18.45
CA GLN A 125 -10.56 -22.49 18.39
C GLN A 125 -9.96 -22.76 17.00
N ALA A 126 -10.71 -22.52 15.94
CA ALA A 126 -10.25 -22.76 14.56
C ALA A 126 -9.06 -21.85 14.19
N MET A 127 -9.11 -20.57 14.60
CA MET A 127 -8.08 -19.58 14.32
C MET A 127 -6.93 -19.61 15.34
N ARG A 128 -7.06 -20.39 16.42
CA ARG A 128 -6.10 -20.47 17.54
C ARG A 128 -5.78 -19.10 18.15
N VAL A 129 -6.82 -18.28 18.33
CA VAL A 129 -6.73 -16.96 18.98
C VAL A 129 -7.60 -16.92 20.24
N PRO A 130 -7.32 -16.03 21.21
CA PRO A 130 -8.21 -15.83 22.36
C PRO A 130 -9.63 -15.43 21.93
N LEU A 131 -10.66 -15.90 22.66
CA LEU A 131 -12.06 -15.54 22.41
C LEU A 131 -12.25 -14.02 22.37
N GLU A 132 -11.59 -13.28 23.27
CA GLU A 132 -11.62 -11.82 23.33
C GLU A 132 -11.19 -11.14 22.02
N ALA A 133 -10.27 -11.75 21.26
CA ALA A 133 -9.89 -11.23 19.96
C ALA A 133 -11.05 -11.36 18.97
N VAL A 134 -11.74 -12.50 18.96
CA VAL A 134 -12.90 -12.73 18.10
C VAL A 134 -14.08 -11.83 18.47
N THR A 135 -14.40 -11.72 19.77
CA THR A 135 -15.48 -10.86 20.26
C THR A 135 -15.28 -9.39 19.90
N LEU A 136 -14.03 -8.93 19.78
CA LEU A 136 -13.73 -7.56 19.37
C LEU A 136 -14.11 -7.26 17.91
N PHE A 137 -14.01 -8.24 17.00
CA PHE A 137 -14.27 -8.03 15.57
C PHE A 137 -15.62 -8.55 15.09
N TYR A 138 -16.31 -9.39 15.88
CA TYR A 138 -17.58 -10.01 15.51
C TYR A 138 -18.66 -9.72 16.56
N GLY A 139 -19.55 -8.77 16.24
CA GLY A 139 -20.75 -8.47 17.03
C GLY A 139 -21.83 -9.55 16.94
N ASP A 140 -22.91 -9.41 17.70
CA ASP A 140 -23.99 -10.41 17.67
C ASP A 140 -24.72 -10.39 16.32
N GLU A 141 -24.84 -9.20 15.73
CA GLU A 141 -25.40 -8.99 14.39
C GLU A 141 -24.53 -9.56 13.27
N ASP A 142 -23.27 -9.87 13.56
CA ASP A 142 -22.33 -10.44 12.62
C ASP A 142 -22.40 -11.96 12.55
N LEU A 143 -23.11 -12.60 13.51
CA LEU A 143 -23.19 -14.04 13.66
C LEU A 143 -24.64 -14.47 13.81
N VAL A 144 -25.34 -14.65 12.68
CA VAL A 144 -26.78 -14.94 12.65
C VAL A 144 -27.03 -16.38 12.21
N ILE A 145 -27.74 -17.16 13.01
CA ILE A 145 -28.21 -18.50 12.65
C ILE A 145 -29.69 -18.41 12.29
N ASP A 146 -30.04 -18.80 11.08
CA ASP A 146 -31.43 -18.80 10.64
C ASP A 146 -32.20 -20.06 11.09
N SER A 147 -33.52 -20.05 10.87
CA SER A 147 -34.41 -21.18 11.22
C SER A 147 -34.12 -22.49 10.48
N LYS A 148 -33.25 -22.48 9.47
CA LYS A 148 -32.85 -23.66 8.70
C LYS A 148 -31.48 -24.19 9.12
N GLY A 149 -30.84 -23.55 10.11
CA GLY A 149 -29.50 -23.90 10.57
C GLY A 149 -28.40 -23.34 9.68
N ILE A 150 -28.69 -22.34 8.85
CA ILE A 150 -27.66 -21.62 8.10
C ILE A 150 -27.12 -20.50 8.97
N ALA A 151 -25.85 -20.63 9.38
CA ALA A 151 -25.10 -19.57 10.03
C ALA A 151 -24.53 -18.62 8.99
N THR A 152 -24.82 -17.33 9.10
CA THR A 152 -24.22 -16.25 8.33
C THR A 152 -23.22 -15.51 9.20
N ILE A 153 -21.96 -15.48 8.76
CA ILE A 153 -20.85 -14.79 9.42
C ILE A 153 -20.51 -13.57 8.56
N ARG A 154 -20.61 -12.37 9.14
CA ARG A 154 -20.24 -11.10 8.49
C ARG A 154 -18.92 -10.62 9.05
N HIS A 155 -17.92 -10.45 8.18
CA HIS A 155 -16.65 -9.84 8.52
C HIS A 155 -16.64 -8.41 7.97
N LYS A 156 -16.68 -7.43 8.87
CA LYS A 156 -16.63 -6.00 8.55
C LYS A 156 -15.17 -5.52 8.55
N LYS A 157 -14.80 -4.74 7.55
CA LYS A 157 -13.50 -4.07 7.44
C LYS A 157 -13.68 -2.62 7.04
N ASP A 158 -12.79 -1.77 7.53
CA ASP A 158 -12.69 -0.39 7.08
C ASP A 158 -11.94 -0.37 5.74
N ALA A 159 -12.48 0.34 4.75
CA ALA A 159 -11.95 0.33 3.40
C ALA A 159 -11.33 1.69 3.04
N PHE A 160 -10.14 1.64 2.46
CA PHE A 160 -9.42 2.78 1.91
C PHE A 160 -9.67 2.90 0.41
N TYR A 161 -9.77 4.14 -0.06
CA TYR A 161 -10.05 4.46 -1.45
C TYR A 161 -9.11 5.55 -1.96
N VAL A 162 -8.75 5.50 -3.24
CA VAL A 162 -8.21 6.66 -3.96
C VAL A 162 -9.38 7.55 -4.37
N LEU A 163 -9.28 8.87 -4.09
CA LEU A 163 -10.29 9.87 -4.45
C LEU A 163 -9.69 10.85 -5.45
N ASP A 164 -9.80 10.55 -6.75
CA ASP A 164 -9.13 11.31 -7.82
C ASP A 164 -9.54 12.81 -7.84
N ASP A 165 -10.79 13.10 -7.50
CA ASP A 165 -11.39 14.44 -7.39
C ASP A 165 -11.55 14.92 -5.93
N GLY A 166 -11.05 14.14 -4.96
CA GLY A 166 -11.24 14.40 -3.54
C GLY A 166 -12.65 14.07 -3.01
N THR A 167 -13.48 13.37 -3.79
CA THR A 167 -14.83 12.93 -3.44
C THR A 167 -14.96 11.41 -3.51
N PHE A 168 -16.06 10.87 -2.97
CA PHE A 168 -16.34 9.43 -3.01
C PHE A 168 -17.16 8.99 -4.23
N GLU A 169 -17.45 9.88 -5.19
CA GLU A 169 -18.28 9.58 -6.36
C GLU A 169 -17.60 8.57 -7.30
N HIS A 170 -16.29 8.71 -7.49
CA HIS A 170 -15.46 7.83 -8.33
C HIS A 170 -14.37 7.13 -7.52
N ALA A 171 -14.67 6.80 -6.26
CA ALA A 171 -13.73 6.17 -5.34
C ALA A 171 -13.27 4.81 -5.87
N ARG A 172 -11.95 4.59 -5.92
CA ARG A 172 -11.34 3.32 -6.32
C ARG A 172 -10.77 2.61 -5.10
N PHE A 173 -11.20 1.37 -4.84
CA PHE A 173 -10.73 0.60 -3.69
C PHE A 173 -9.20 0.43 -3.74
N MET A 174 -8.56 0.53 -2.58
CA MET A 174 -7.12 0.47 -2.44
C MET A 174 -6.69 -0.62 -1.48
N ALA A 175 -7.17 -0.57 -0.25
CA ALA A 175 -6.77 -1.47 0.82
C ALA A 175 -7.87 -1.55 1.88
N CYS A 176 -7.74 -2.46 2.84
CA CYS A 176 -8.66 -2.52 3.97
C CYS A 176 -7.94 -2.84 5.28
N MET A 177 -8.60 -2.57 6.40
CA MET A 177 -8.10 -2.90 7.73
C MET A 177 -9.24 -3.39 8.62
N GLY A 178 -8.90 -4.00 9.76
CA GLY A 178 -9.92 -4.41 10.74
C GLY A 178 -10.81 -3.23 11.14
N ALA A 179 -12.12 -3.45 11.22
CA ALA A 179 -13.09 -2.39 11.50
C ALA A 179 -12.79 -1.72 12.84
N MET A 180 -12.50 -0.42 12.81
CA MET A 180 -12.14 0.34 14.00
C MET A 180 -13.35 0.88 14.74
N HIS A 181 -13.22 1.00 16.06
CA HIS A 181 -14.14 1.77 16.89
C HIS A 181 -13.87 3.27 16.76
N TRP A 182 -14.22 3.89 15.63
CA TRP A 182 -13.92 5.31 15.37
C TRP A 182 -14.47 6.30 16.42
N GLY A 183 -15.58 5.92 17.09
CA GLY A 183 -16.15 6.72 18.18
C GLY A 183 -15.30 6.71 19.46
N ARG A 184 -14.43 5.70 19.63
CA ARG A 184 -13.51 5.48 20.75
C ARG A 184 -12.32 4.60 20.30
N ILE A 185 -11.23 5.22 19.87
CA ILE A 185 -10.00 4.53 19.43
C ILE A 185 -9.43 3.72 20.61
N ASP A 186 -9.43 2.39 20.48
CA ASP A 186 -8.97 1.48 21.54
C ASP A 186 -7.98 0.39 21.08
N PHE A 187 -7.59 0.39 19.80
CA PHE A 187 -6.51 -0.45 19.28
C PHE A 187 -5.81 0.14 18.05
N LEU A 188 -4.68 -0.44 17.67
CA LEU A 188 -3.98 -0.17 16.41
C LEU A 188 -4.28 -1.29 15.40
N PRO A 189 -4.73 -0.98 14.17
CA PRO A 189 -5.23 -1.97 13.23
C PRO A 189 -4.12 -2.63 12.40
N VAL A 190 -4.42 -3.83 11.88
CA VAL A 190 -3.68 -4.50 10.79
C VAL A 190 -4.24 -4.01 9.45
N VAL A 191 -3.36 -3.69 8.49
CA VAL A 191 -3.75 -3.35 7.10
C VAL A 191 -3.48 -4.53 6.18
N GLU A 192 -4.49 -4.88 5.38
CA GLU A 192 -4.40 -5.84 4.28
C GLU A 192 -4.25 -5.13 2.93
N LEU A 193 -3.62 -5.79 1.96
CA LEU A 193 -3.24 -5.19 0.67
C LEU A 193 -2.37 -3.93 0.83
N PHE A 194 -1.45 -3.95 1.81
CA PHE A 194 -0.59 -2.80 2.13
C PHE A 194 0.20 -2.27 0.92
N GLN A 195 0.62 -3.13 -0.01
CA GLN A 195 1.35 -2.73 -1.22
C GLN A 195 0.51 -1.89 -2.19
N SER A 196 -0.82 -1.90 -2.05
CA SER A 196 -1.74 -1.07 -2.81
C SER A 196 -1.84 0.35 -2.27
N LEU A 197 -1.32 0.63 -1.06
CA LEU A 197 -1.41 1.98 -0.47
C LEU A 197 -0.59 3.01 -1.25
N LEU A 198 -1.22 4.14 -1.57
CA LEU A 198 -0.52 5.31 -2.08
C LEU A 198 0.51 5.81 -1.06
N PRO A 199 1.71 6.25 -1.49
CA PRO A 199 2.73 6.80 -0.59
C PRO A 199 2.19 7.92 0.29
N GLY A 200 2.43 7.82 1.60
CA GLY A 200 1.94 8.77 2.60
C GLY A 200 0.58 8.40 3.24
N THR A 201 -0.16 7.43 2.70
CA THR A 201 -1.47 7.03 3.26
C THR A 201 -1.39 6.60 4.71
N GLY A 202 -0.41 5.76 5.06
CA GLY A 202 -0.22 5.31 6.44
C GLY A 202 0.03 6.47 7.41
N SER A 203 0.86 7.45 7.03
CA SER A 203 1.13 8.64 7.84
C SER A 203 -0.12 9.51 8.01
N ALA A 204 -0.88 9.76 6.94
CA ALA A 204 -2.10 10.55 7.00
C ALA A 204 -3.21 9.86 7.82
N ALA A 205 -3.35 8.53 7.69
CA ALA A 205 -4.28 7.74 8.50
C ALA A 205 -3.90 7.74 9.98
N PHE A 206 -2.62 7.61 10.32
CA PHE A 206 -2.16 7.67 11.70
C PHE A 206 -2.22 9.07 12.29
N GLU A 207 -2.07 10.13 11.50
CA GLU A 207 -2.33 11.51 11.92
C GLU A 207 -3.82 11.69 12.31
N LEU A 208 -4.74 11.11 11.54
CA LEU A 208 -6.17 11.06 11.89
C LEU A 208 -6.42 10.23 13.15
N ILE A 209 -5.95 8.98 13.20
CA ILE A 209 -6.15 8.07 14.36
C ILE A 209 -5.62 8.72 15.63
N ARG A 210 -4.41 9.30 15.56
CA ARG A 210 -3.80 9.98 16.70
C ARG A 210 -4.62 11.20 17.13
N GLY A 211 -5.06 12.02 16.17
CA GLY A 211 -5.91 13.18 16.46
C GLY A 211 -7.23 12.81 17.13
N LEU A 212 -7.92 11.78 16.62
CA LEU A 212 -9.16 11.28 17.23
C LEU A 212 -8.92 10.66 18.61
N TYR A 213 -7.81 9.92 18.79
CA TYR A 213 -7.44 9.37 20.08
C TYR A 213 -7.23 10.47 21.12
N ASP A 214 -6.51 11.55 20.78
CA ASP A 214 -6.26 12.68 21.67
C ASP A 214 -7.58 13.40 22.04
N ASP A 215 -8.47 13.63 21.06
CA ASP A 215 -9.79 14.22 21.29
C ASP A 215 -10.66 13.39 22.25
N GLN A 216 -10.40 12.09 22.37
CA GLN A 216 -11.22 11.12 23.13
C GLN A 216 -10.62 10.75 24.49
N ASN A 217 -9.34 11.04 24.73
CA ASN A 217 -8.59 10.64 25.94
C ASN A 217 -7.95 11.86 26.64
N GLU A 218 -8.57 13.04 26.55
CA GLU A 218 -8.09 14.23 27.28
C GLU A 218 -7.93 13.92 28.78
N GLY A 219 -6.73 14.15 29.32
CA GLY A 219 -6.40 13.94 30.74
C GLY A 219 -5.64 12.64 31.02
N THR A 220 -6.24 11.47 30.75
CA THR A 220 -5.65 10.16 31.08
C THR A 220 -5.54 9.27 29.85
N PRO A 221 -4.34 9.15 29.24
CA PRO A 221 -4.13 8.30 28.07
C PRO A 221 -4.38 6.81 28.36
N THR A 222 -5.26 6.20 27.57
CA THR A 222 -5.45 4.73 27.60
C THR A 222 -4.46 4.04 26.66
N PRO A 223 -3.63 3.10 27.13
CA PRO A 223 -2.71 2.38 26.24
C PRO A 223 -3.44 1.61 25.15
N LEU A 224 -2.97 1.74 23.90
CA LEU A 224 -3.47 0.96 22.77
C LEU A 224 -2.70 -0.36 22.64
N ARG A 225 -3.29 -1.33 21.95
CA ARG A 225 -2.64 -2.60 21.57
C ARG A 225 -2.81 -2.85 20.08
N TYR A 226 -1.86 -3.55 19.47
CA TYR A 226 -1.98 -4.02 18.10
C TYR A 226 -2.98 -5.19 18.04
N ARG A 227 -4.00 -5.10 17.16
CA ARG A 227 -5.04 -6.12 17.03
C ARG A 227 -5.44 -6.36 15.57
N GLY A 228 -5.69 -7.62 15.25
CA GLY A 228 -6.28 -8.09 14.00
C GLY A 228 -6.47 -9.61 14.00
N ILE A 229 -7.21 -10.12 13.03
CA ILE A 229 -7.47 -11.55 12.87
C ILE A 229 -7.13 -11.97 11.43
N PRO A 230 -5.93 -12.57 11.20
CA PRO A 230 -4.80 -12.68 12.13
C PRO A 230 -3.97 -11.37 12.20
N THR A 231 -2.99 -11.32 13.10
CA THR A 231 -2.00 -10.22 13.16
C THR A 231 -0.84 -10.50 12.19
N TYR A 232 -0.37 -9.44 11.51
CA TYR A 232 0.82 -9.48 10.65
C TYR A 232 1.79 -8.36 11.06
N PRO A 233 2.60 -8.55 12.11
CA PRO A 233 3.58 -7.54 12.50
C PRO A 233 4.64 -7.39 11.40
N SER A 234 5.07 -6.15 11.19
CA SER A 234 6.15 -5.82 10.26
C SER A 234 6.96 -4.65 10.78
N GLU A 235 8.23 -4.57 10.38
CA GLU A 235 9.08 -3.44 10.75
C GLU A 235 8.49 -2.10 10.28
N ALA A 236 7.87 -2.08 9.08
CA ALA A 236 7.20 -0.90 8.56
C ALA A 236 6.03 -0.44 9.45
N ALA A 237 5.19 -1.38 9.91
CA ALA A 237 4.12 -1.09 10.86
C ALA A 237 4.69 -0.59 12.20
N PHE A 238 5.70 -1.25 12.75
CA PHE A 238 6.33 -0.84 14.01
C PHE A 238 6.90 0.58 13.94
N ARG A 239 7.63 0.91 12.87
CA ARG A 239 8.20 2.25 12.64
C ARG A 239 7.11 3.32 12.48
N LEU A 240 6.03 3.01 11.77
CA LEU A 240 4.89 3.92 11.62
C LEU A 240 4.21 4.15 12.98
N PHE A 241 3.91 3.10 13.73
CA PHE A 241 3.27 3.21 15.05
C PHE A 241 4.16 4.00 16.00
N SER A 242 5.45 3.67 16.03
CA SER A 242 6.48 4.36 16.84
C SER A 242 6.65 5.84 16.49
N SER A 243 6.17 6.26 15.32
CA SER A 243 6.18 7.66 14.96
C SER A 243 5.13 8.46 15.76
N PHE A 244 3.97 7.88 16.05
CA PHE A 244 2.83 8.54 16.70
C PHE A 244 2.58 8.08 18.13
N PHE A 245 3.08 6.90 18.51
CA PHE A 245 2.91 6.27 19.80
C PHE A 245 4.26 5.71 20.30
N THR A 246 4.46 5.64 21.60
CA THR A 246 5.65 5.06 22.25
C THR A 246 5.35 3.61 22.63
N PRO A 247 6.10 2.63 22.09
CA PRO A 247 5.92 1.22 22.45
C PRO A 247 6.46 0.93 23.85
N GLN A 248 5.76 0.06 24.59
CA GLN A 248 6.15 -0.41 25.90
C GLN A 248 5.96 -1.93 26.01
N ALA A 249 6.96 -2.60 26.59
CA ALA A 249 6.89 -4.01 26.92
C ALA A 249 6.38 -4.18 28.35
N THR A 250 5.16 -4.68 28.51
CA THR A 250 4.50 -4.84 29.83
C THR A 250 5.24 -5.73 30.82
N ARG A 251 6.11 -6.65 30.35
CA ARG A 251 6.88 -7.59 31.19
C ARG A 251 8.41 -7.40 31.07
N GLY A 252 8.85 -6.24 30.60
CA GLY A 252 10.24 -5.99 30.22
C GLY A 252 10.62 -6.64 28.88
N GLY A 253 11.83 -6.34 28.40
CA GLY A 253 12.33 -6.76 27.09
C GLY A 253 12.21 -5.69 26.02
N ASP A 254 12.77 -5.97 24.83
CA ASP A 254 12.73 -5.07 23.67
C ASP A 254 11.34 -5.10 23.00
N PRO A 255 10.61 -3.97 22.95
CA PRO A 255 9.30 -3.92 22.32
C PRO A 255 9.32 -4.28 20.83
N PHE A 256 10.41 -4.00 20.11
CA PHE A 256 10.49 -4.34 18.69
C PHE A 256 10.51 -5.86 18.51
N SER A 257 11.39 -6.56 19.23
CA SER A 257 11.47 -8.03 19.20
C SER A 257 10.14 -8.70 19.58
N ILE A 258 9.44 -8.19 20.60
CA ILE A 258 8.12 -8.72 21.01
C ILE A 258 7.07 -8.45 19.92
N PHE A 259 7.08 -7.25 19.31
CA PHE A 259 6.15 -6.90 18.26
C PHE A 259 6.30 -7.80 17.03
N MET A 260 7.53 -8.12 16.62
CA MET A 260 7.80 -8.95 15.45
C MET A 260 7.39 -10.42 15.61
N ASP A 261 7.20 -10.90 16.85
CA ASP A 261 6.62 -12.22 17.11
C ASP A 261 5.10 -12.15 16.95
N VAL A 262 4.57 -12.82 15.92
CA VAL A 262 3.13 -12.88 15.60
C VAL A 262 2.29 -13.25 16.84
N THR A 263 2.75 -14.22 17.62
CA THR A 263 2.02 -14.75 18.78
C THR A 263 2.03 -13.82 19.97
N ARG A 264 3.00 -12.90 20.04
CA ARG A 264 3.23 -11.99 21.17
C ARG A 264 3.05 -10.52 20.82
N SER A 265 2.82 -10.20 19.56
CA SER A 265 2.70 -8.82 19.05
C SER A 265 1.66 -7.97 19.80
N HIS A 266 0.61 -8.62 20.31
CA HIS A 266 -0.45 -8.01 21.11
C HIS A 266 -0.04 -7.66 22.57
N GLU A 267 1.12 -8.14 23.05
CA GLU A 267 1.68 -7.84 24.38
C GLU A 267 2.30 -6.44 24.46
N VAL A 268 2.64 -5.85 23.31
CA VAL A 268 3.18 -4.49 23.23
C VAL A 268 2.04 -3.48 23.41
N THR A 269 2.18 -2.61 24.40
CA THR A 269 1.26 -1.49 24.62
C THR A 269 1.83 -0.21 24.03
N TRP A 270 0.96 0.66 23.54
CA TRP A 270 1.33 1.86 22.82
C TRP A 270 0.71 3.08 23.51
N LEU A 271 1.54 3.96 24.05
CA LEU A 271 1.11 5.22 24.65
C LEU A 271 1.26 6.37 23.65
N PRO A 272 0.51 7.47 23.76
CA PRO A 272 0.73 8.63 22.89
C PRO A 272 2.17 9.14 22.99
N ALA A 273 2.85 9.29 21.85
CA ALA A 273 4.10 10.03 21.79
C ALA A 273 3.86 11.51 22.13
N ALA A 274 4.81 12.16 22.80
CA ALA A 274 4.70 13.58 23.17
C ALA A 274 4.67 14.49 21.93
N ASP A 275 5.54 14.21 20.95
CA ASP A 275 5.72 15.00 19.74
C ASP A 275 5.50 14.13 18.49
N PRO A 276 4.24 13.91 18.06
CA PRO A 276 3.98 13.21 16.80
C PRO A 276 4.42 14.06 15.58
N PRO A 277 4.65 13.43 14.41
CA PRO A 277 4.91 14.16 13.17
C PRO A 277 3.76 15.09 12.80
N LEU A 278 4.10 16.28 12.33
CA LEU A 278 3.18 17.31 11.86
C LEU A 278 3.52 17.69 10.42
N ARG A 279 2.50 17.87 9.58
CA ARG A 279 2.66 18.20 8.17
C ARG A 279 2.28 19.64 7.89
N PHE A 280 3.11 20.31 7.10
CA PHE A 280 2.91 21.68 6.66
C PHE A 280 2.97 21.73 5.15
N PHE A 281 1.96 22.32 4.52
CA PHE A 281 1.90 22.47 3.08
C PHE A 281 2.35 23.87 2.68
N ASP A 282 3.37 23.93 1.83
CA ASP A 282 3.84 25.14 1.19
C ASP A 282 3.45 25.10 -0.30
N ARG A 283 2.32 25.76 -0.59
CA ARG A 283 1.79 25.86 -1.96
C ARG A 283 2.67 26.70 -2.87
N ALA A 284 3.41 27.67 -2.33
CA ALA A 284 4.25 28.55 -3.14
C ALA A 284 5.42 27.78 -3.77
N HIS A 285 5.91 26.76 -3.06
CA HIS A 285 7.03 25.94 -3.50
C HIS A 285 6.66 24.49 -3.86
N ASN A 286 5.37 24.17 -3.99
CA ASN A 286 4.88 22.81 -4.29
C ASN A 286 5.48 21.75 -3.34
N LEU A 287 5.50 22.05 -2.05
CA LEU A 287 6.22 21.29 -1.03
C LEU A 287 5.32 20.92 0.14
N CYS A 288 5.47 19.71 0.67
CA CYS A 288 4.97 19.34 1.99
C CYS A 288 6.14 18.96 2.89
N VAL A 289 6.24 19.59 4.05
CA VAL A 289 7.29 19.35 5.05
C VAL A 289 6.69 18.62 6.25
N THR A 290 7.33 17.54 6.69
CA THR A 290 6.99 16.84 7.93
C THR A 290 8.01 17.16 9.01
N VAL A 291 7.55 17.73 10.13
CA VAL A 291 8.37 18.10 11.28
C VAL A 291 8.04 17.21 12.48
N LYS A 292 9.05 16.76 13.20
CA LYS A 292 8.90 16.04 14.48
C LYS A 292 9.95 16.54 15.46
N GLY A 293 9.52 16.96 16.66
CA GLY A 293 10.42 17.45 17.70
C GLY A 293 11.29 18.64 17.29
N GLY A 294 10.77 19.54 16.44
CA GLY A 294 11.53 20.67 15.89
C GLY A 294 12.49 20.30 14.74
N THR A 295 12.53 19.04 14.31
CA THR A 295 13.41 18.59 13.23
C THR A 295 12.59 18.20 12.00
N VAL A 296 12.98 18.70 10.82
CA VAL A 296 12.40 18.25 9.55
C VAL A 296 12.79 16.80 9.31
N GLN A 297 11.82 15.90 9.29
CA GLN A 297 12.03 14.47 9.08
C GLN A 297 11.99 14.10 7.59
N LYS A 298 11.13 14.79 6.85
CA LYS A 298 10.82 14.48 5.46
C LYS A 298 10.31 15.72 4.73
N ALA A 299 10.64 15.82 3.46
CA ALA A 299 10.05 16.79 2.54
C ALA A 299 9.63 16.09 1.25
N VAL A 300 8.43 16.40 0.75
CA VAL A 300 7.86 15.84 -0.47
C VAL A 300 7.52 16.96 -1.43
N ARG A 301 8.05 16.90 -2.64
CA ARG A 301 7.72 17.83 -3.72
C ARG A 301 6.62 17.24 -4.60
N LEU A 302 5.61 18.05 -4.89
CA LEU A 302 4.46 17.66 -5.70
C LEU A 302 4.82 17.53 -7.19
N ASP A 303 5.86 18.23 -7.62
CA ASP A 303 6.31 18.33 -9.01
C ASP A 303 7.54 17.45 -9.32
N ASP A 304 7.90 16.53 -8.42
CA ASP A 304 9.07 15.67 -8.55
C ASP A 304 8.75 14.37 -9.34
N PRO A 305 9.31 14.19 -10.55
CA PRO A 305 9.02 13.02 -11.39
C PRO A 305 9.61 11.72 -10.83
N SER A 306 10.51 11.78 -9.83
CA SER A 306 10.97 10.57 -9.14
C SER A 306 9.90 9.99 -8.22
N GLY A 307 8.94 10.80 -7.74
CA GLY A 307 7.96 10.35 -6.74
C GLY A 307 8.60 9.90 -5.42
N LEU A 308 9.82 10.34 -5.10
CA LEU A 308 10.57 9.96 -3.90
C LEU A 308 10.67 11.14 -2.91
N PRO A 309 10.55 10.88 -1.59
CA PRO A 309 10.76 11.90 -0.58
C PRO A 309 12.24 12.23 -0.39
N PHE A 310 12.51 13.46 0.06
CA PHE A 310 13.77 13.83 0.71
C PHE A 310 13.66 13.51 2.20
N LEU A 311 14.67 12.84 2.76
CA LEU A 311 14.65 12.37 4.15
C LEU A 311 15.76 13.03 4.98
N ASN A 312 15.50 13.24 6.26
CA ASN A 312 16.55 13.70 7.18
C ASN A 312 17.72 12.71 7.19
N PRO A 313 18.99 13.17 7.18
CA PRO A 313 20.17 12.31 7.31
C PRO A 313 20.33 11.77 8.74
N GLY A 314 19.36 11.00 9.23
CA GLY A 314 19.44 10.28 10.51
C GLY A 314 20.39 9.07 10.46
N PRO A 315 20.58 8.31 11.55
CA PRO A 315 21.59 7.23 11.68
C PRO A 315 21.40 5.99 10.77
N GLY A 316 20.58 6.05 9.72
CA GLY A 316 20.45 5.02 8.70
C GLY A 316 20.74 5.57 7.29
N ARG A 317 21.22 4.72 6.39
CA ARG A 317 21.44 5.10 4.99
C ARG A 317 20.11 5.19 4.26
N ASN A 318 19.73 6.37 3.80
CA ASN A 318 18.66 6.51 2.80
C ASN A 318 19.15 5.83 1.50
N PRO A 319 18.50 4.76 1.00
CA PRO A 319 18.97 4.05 -0.19
C PRO A 319 18.98 4.92 -1.45
N PHE A 320 18.19 5.98 -1.48
CA PHE A 320 18.09 6.90 -2.61
C PHE A 320 18.99 8.12 -2.48
N GLU A 321 19.65 8.29 -1.33
CA GLU A 321 20.61 9.40 -1.09
C GLU A 321 20.01 10.80 -1.33
N ARG A 322 18.67 10.90 -1.20
CA ARG A 322 17.90 12.16 -1.20
C ARG A 322 17.79 12.70 0.21
N THR A 323 18.39 13.85 0.50
CA THR A 323 18.43 14.40 1.84
C THR A 323 17.69 15.72 1.95
N VAL A 324 17.10 15.97 3.12
CA VAL A 324 16.61 17.29 3.52
C VAL A 324 17.38 17.76 4.74
N THR A 325 17.90 18.99 4.68
CA THR A 325 18.62 19.63 5.78
C THR A 325 18.14 21.06 6.00
N VAL A 326 18.27 21.54 7.23
CA VAL A 326 17.98 22.93 7.62
C VAL A 326 19.27 23.58 8.09
N THR A 327 19.62 24.74 7.54
CA THR A 327 20.81 25.51 7.93
C THR A 327 20.50 27.00 7.83
N LYS A 328 20.68 27.76 8.92
CA LYS A 328 20.50 29.22 8.95
C LYS A 328 19.18 29.71 8.33
N GLY A 329 18.07 29.03 8.65
CA GLY A 329 16.74 29.39 8.15
C GLY A 329 16.47 29.01 6.68
N THR A 330 17.34 28.20 6.08
CA THR A 330 17.19 27.67 4.71
C THR A 330 16.99 26.16 4.78
N LEU A 331 16.03 25.66 4.01
CA LEU A 331 15.77 24.25 3.76
C LEU A 331 16.49 23.84 2.47
N ALA A 332 17.46 22.94 2.56
CA ALA A 332 18.13 22.38 1.40
C ALA A 332 17.57 20.98 1.09
N LEU A 333 17.18 20.75 -0.16
CA LEU A 333 16.78 19.45 -0.68
C LEU A 333 17.86 18.99 -1.67
N GLN A 334 18.60 17.95 -1.31
CA GLN A 334 19.70 17.42 -2.09
C GLN A 334 19.34 16.05 -2.67
N ASP A 335 19.57 15.87 -3.97
CA ASP A 335 19.51 14.60 -4.68
C ASP A 335 20.86 14.35 -5.34
N ARG A 336 21.74 13.65 -4.63
CA ARG A 336 23.15 13.44 -5.00
C ARG A 336 23.88 14.76 -5.29
N ASP A 337 24.14 15.10 -6.56
CA ASP A 337 24.84 16.33 -6.97
C ASP A 337 23.88 17.50 -7.25
N ALA A 338 22.59 17.24 -7.44
CA ALA A 338 21.58 18.27 -7.65
C ALA A 338 21.01 18.74 -6.31
N GLY A 339 20.84 20.04 -6.15
CA GLY A 339 20.31 20.62 -4.92
C GLY A 339 19.42 21.83 -5.19
N ILE A 340 18.43 22.03 -4.34
CA ILE A 340 17.64 23.27 -4.28
C ILE A 340 17.59 23.78 -2.85
N GLU A 341 17.58 25.10 -2.70
CA GLU A 341 17.47 25.79 -1.43
C GLU A 341 16.17 26.60 -1.40
N LEU A 342 15.43 26.50 -0.31
CA LEU A 342 14.15 27.13 -0.09
C LEU A 342 14.13 27.84 1.27
N PRO A 343 13.43 28.97 1.42
CA PRO A 343 13.28 29.60 2.73
C PRO A 343 12.45 28.72 3.68
N VAL A 344 12.84 28.66 4.95
CA VAL A 344 12.01 28.03 6.00
C VAL A 344 10.82 28.94 6.32
N SER A 345 9.61 28.40 6.27
CA SER A 345 8.41 29.15 6.68
C SER A 345 8.33 29.27 8.21
N PRO A 346 8.01 30.46 8.76
CA PRO A 346 7.73 30.61 10.18
C PRO A 346 6.57 29.73 10.67
N ALA A 347 5.64 29.36 9.79
CA ALA A 347 4.50 28.50 10.11
C ALA A 347 4.93 27.10 10.57
N TRP A 348 6.14 26.64 10.20
CA TRP A 348 6.66 25.32 10.56
C TRP A 348 7.14 25.25 12.02
N GLY A 349 7.10 26.38 12.74
CA GLY A 349 7.59 26.49 14.11
C GLY A 349 9.11 26.60 14.20
N PRO A 350 9.67 26.64 15.42
CA PRO A 350 11.11 26.70 15.61
C PRO A 350 11.77 25.40 15.16
N LEU A 351 12.63 25.48 14.15
CA LEU A 351 13.37 24.34 13.62
C LEU A 351 14.80 24.27 14.15
N GLN A 352 15.25 23.06 14.42
CA GLN A 352 16.64 22.76 14.74
C GLN A 352 17.47 22.69 13.45
N GLU A 353 18.71 23.17 13.51
CA GLU A 353 19.65 22.98 12.41
C GLU A 353 20.01 21.51 12.26
N SER A 354 20.18 21.08 11.01
CA SER A 354 20.63 19.73 10.71
C SER A 354 22.13 19.62 10.95
N PRO A 355 22.61 18.45 11.44
CA PRO A 355 24.03 18.22 11.61
C PRO A 355 24.74 18.28 10.25
N ALA A 356 25.94 18.87 10.23
CA ALA A 356 26.79 18.91 9.04
C ALA A 356 27.49 17.55 8.83
N GLU A 357 26.73 16.51 8.48
CA GLU A 357 27.29 15.20 8.18
C GLU A 357 27.25 14.94 6.66
N LYS A 358 28.44 14.87 6.04
CA LYS A 358 28.59 14.44 4.65
C LYS A 358 28.80 12.93 4.62
N ARG A 359 27.86 12.19 4.04
CA ARG A 359 28.01 10.75 3.80
C ARG A 359 28.56 10.50 2.40
N PRO A 360 29.45 9.52 2.24
CA PRO A 360 29.91 9.12 0.92
C PRO A 360 28.76 8.57 0.08
N LEU A 361 28.64 9.06 -1.16
CA LEU A 361 27.63 8.61 -2.11
C LEU A 361 27.96 7.22 -2.65
N ALA A 362 26.93 6.45 -2.99
CA ALA A 362 27.09 5.21 -3.75
C ALA A 362 27.65 5.51 -5.15
N PRO A 363 28.41 4.58 -5.76
CA PRO A 363 28.94 4.76 -7.11
C PRO A 363 27.88 5.02 -8.19
N ALA A 364 26.65 4.54 -7.96
CA ALA A 364 25.49 4.74 -8.83
C ALA A 364 24.23 4.96 -7.99
N GLY A 365 23.16 5.46 -8.61
CA GLY A 365 21.82 5.55 -8.02
C GLY A 365 20.83 4.64 -8.75
N TRP A 366 19.59 4.57 -8.25
CA TRP A 366 18.53 3.73 -8.84
C TRP A 366 18.31 3.96 -10.35
N THR A 367 18.62 5.17 -10.83
CA THR A 367 18.53 5.55 -12.25
C THR A 367 19.44 4.72 -13.16
N SER A 368 20.48 4.08 -12.62
CA SER A 368 21.38 3.21 -13.39
C SER A 368 20.68 1.96 -13.93
N LEU A 369 19.59 1.53 -13.30
CA LEU A 369 18.77 0.40 -13.76
C LEU A 369 18.14 0.66 -15.13
N PHE A 370 18.06 1.93 -15.57
CA PHE A 370 17.52 2.33 -16.88
C PHE A 370 18.61 2.64 -17.92
N GLY A 371 19.85 2.20 -17.69
CA GLY A 371 20.95 2.43 -18.64
C GLY A 371 21.23 3.92 -18.92
N GLY A 372 20.84 4.81 -17.99
CA GLY A 372 21.03 6.26 -18.10
C GLY A 372 19.88 7.04 -18.77
N ARG A 373 18.86 6.38 -19.32
CA ARG A 373 17.67 7.07 -19.87
C ARG A 373 16.44 6.78 -19.03
N LEU A 374 16.09 7.72 -18.16
CA LEU A 374 14.93 7.58 -17.29
C LEU A 374 13.62 7.49 -18.10
N PRO A 375 12.64 6.72 -17.60
CA PRO A 375 11.31 6.71 -18.17
C PRO A 375 10.67 8.10 -18.08
N ASN A 376 9.84 8.46 -19.06
CA ASN A 376 9.04 9.68 -18.99
C ASN A 376 7.81 9.43 -18.11
N VAL A 377 7.85 9.89 -16.86
CA VAL A 377 6.81 9.68 -15.86
C VAL A 377 6.47 11.03 -15.24
N SER A 378 5.19 11.40 -15.24
CA SER A 378 4.75 12.60 -14.52
C SER A 378 4.81 12.37 -13.00
N PRO A 379 4.97 13.44 -12.19
CA PRO A 379 4.94 13.31 -10.73
C PRO A 379 3.70 12.58 -10.20
N GLN A 380 2.51 12.90 -10.76
CA GLN A 380 1.25 12.23 -10.42
C GLN A 380 1.34 10.71 -10.66
N GLU A 381 1.83 10.29 -11.83
CA GLU A 381 1.99 8.86 -12.16
C GLU A 381 3.03 8.18 -11.27
N ALA A 382 4.14 8.85 -10.96
CA ALA A 382 5.21 8.31 -10.11
C ALA A 382 4.70 7.98 -8.69
N PHE A 383 3.87 8.86 -8.11
CA PHE A 383 3.24 8.59 -6.81
C PHE A 383 2.07 7.61 -6.90
N SER A 384 1.33 7.61 -8.02
CA SER A 384 0.08 6.84 -8.18
C SER A 384 0.25 5.42 -8.69
N ALA A 385 1.47 5.02 -9.10
CA ALA A 385 1.77 3.68 -9.58
C ALA A 385 1.73 2.63 -8.45
N VAL A 386 0.51 2.25 -8.06
CA VAL A 386 0.19 1.17 -7.13
C VAL A 386 -0.83 0.23 -7.79
N LEU A 387 -0.87 -1.02 -7.32
CA LEU A 387 -1.81 -2.00 -7.84
C LEU A 387 -3.14 -1.88 -7.10
N LEU A 388 -4.20 -1.53 -7.80
CA LEU A 388 -5.54 -1.44 -7.25
C LEU A 388 -6.37 -2.63 -7.69
N TYR A 389 -7.18 -3.13 -6.77
CA TYR A 389 -8.06 -4.29 -6.96
C TYR A 389 -9.51 -3.86 -6.72
N PRO A 390 -10.48 -4.26 -7.56
CA PRO A 390 -11.88 -3.96 -7.33
C PRO A 390 -12.40 -4.69 -6.08
N ASP A 391 -13.24 -4.01 -5.29
CA ASP A 391 -13.97 -4.60 -4.15
C ASP A 391 -15.34 -5.18 -4.54
N ASP A 392 -15.69 -5.12 -5.84
CA ASP A 392 -16.89 -5.67 -6.45
C ASP A 392 -16.58 -6.82 -7.43
N ASP A 393 -17.50 -7.12 -8.35
CA ASP A 393 -17.36 -8.17 -9.35
C ASP A 393 -16.70 -7.71 -10.66
N ALA A 394 -16.04 -6.54 -10.67
CA ALA A 394 -15.29 -6.07 -11.82
C ALA A 394 -14.05 -6.94 -12.11
N GLU A 395 -13.59 -6.86 -13.36
CA GLU A 395 -12.36 -7.52 -13.82
C GLU A 395 -11.14 -6.79 -13.22
N ILE A 396 -10.23 -7.55 -12.60
CA ILE A 396 -8.92 -7.07 -12.15
C ILE A 396 -8.12 -6.65 -13.38
N SER A 397 -7.50 -5.47 -13.29
CA SER A 397 -6.69 -4.93 -14.38
C SER A 397 -5.52 -5.85 -14.75
N GLU A 398 -5.00 -5.67 -15.97
CA GLU A 398 -3.85 -6.44 -16.47
C GLU A 398 -2.66 -6.40 -15.51
N ILE A 399 -2.20 -5.20 -15.15
CA ILE A 399 -1.03 -5.01 -14.29
C ILE A 399 -1.26 -5.59 -12.89
N ALA A 400 -2.46 -5.40 -12.32
CA ALA A 400 -2.80 -5.93 -11.00
C ALA A 400 -2.94 -7.47 -10.99
N SER A 401 -3.12 -8.11 -12.14
CA SER A 401 -3.15 -9.57 -12.23
C SER A 401 -1.76 -10.22 -12.20
N GLN A 402 -0.71 -9.46 -12.49
CA GLN A 402 0.65 -9.99 -12.68
C GLN A 402 1.29 -10.57 -11.41
N PRO A 403 1.16 -9.96 -10.21
CA PRO A 403 1.75 -10.52 -9.00
C PRO A 403 1.24 -11.91 -8.66
N PHE A 404 -0.04 -12.21 -8.91
CA PHE A 404 -0.58 -13.56 -8.66
C PHE A 404 0.22 -14.64 -9.39
N VAL A 405 0.67 -14.33 -10.61
CA VAL A 405 1.45 -15.27 -11.41
C VAL A 405 2.92 -15.24 -11.04
N ALA A 406 3.49 -14.05 -10.84
CA ALA A 406 4.91 -13.94 -10.50
C ALA A 406 5.23 -14.60 -9.15
N ASP A 407 4.39 -14.39 -8.13
CA ASP A 407 4.55 -14.98 -6.80
C ASP A 407 4.42 -16.51 -6.87
N ASP A 408 3.49 -17.04 -7.69
CA ASP A 408 3.29 -18.48 -7.88
C ASP A 408 4.46 -19.16 -8.60
N ILE A 409 5.05 -18.47 -9.59
CA ILE A 409 6.28 -18.94 -10.25
C ILE A 409 7.46 -18.92 -9.27
N GLN A 410 7.56 -17.90 -8.42
CA GLN A 410 8.59 -17.85 -7.38
C GLN A 410 8.44 -19.04 -6.41
N ASP A 411 7.23 -19.28 -5.90
CA ASP A 411 6.92 -20.43 -5.04
C ASP A 411 7.29 -21.75 -5.73
N SER A 412 7.03 -21.86 -7.04
CA SER A 412 7.39 -23.04 -7.85
C SER A 412 8.91 -23.26 -7.93
N PHE A 413 9.71 -22.19 -8.06
CA PHE A 413 11.17 -22.29 -8.02
C PHE A 413 11.70 -22.74 -6.64
N GLU A 414 11.01 -22.40 -5.56
CA GLU A 414 11.37 -22.81 -4.20
C GLU A 414 10.97 -24.26 -3.90
N GLN A 415 9.88 -24.74 -4.51
CA GLN A 415 9.27 -26.04 -4.21
C GLN A 415 9.68 -27.17 -5.18
N ASP A 416 9.99 -26.89 -6.45
CA ASP A 416 10.42 -27.89 -7.44
C ASP A 416 11.96 -27.90 -7.59
N PRO A 417 12.64 -28.99 -7.17
CA PRO A 417 14.09 -29.11 -7.29
C PRO A 417 14.64 -28.98 -8.73
N ARG A 418 13.85 -29.34 -9.75
CA ARG A 418 14.26 -29.23 -11.16
C ARG A 418 14.27 -27.77 -11.62
N LEU A 419 13.23 -27.03 -11.27
CA LEU A 419 13.15 -25.59 -11.55
C LEU A 419 14.23 -24.84 -10.76
N ALA A 420 14.44 -25.19 -9.49
CA ALA A 420 15.52 -24.65 -8.67
C ALA A 420 16.90 -24.86 -9.32
N ALA A 421 17.18 -26.08 -9.81
CA ALA A 421 18.43 -26.40 -10.49
C ALA A 421 18.60 -25.61 -11.81
N HIS A 422 17.52 -25.40 -12.57
CA HIS A 422 17.56 -24.56 -13.77
C HIS A 422 17.88 -23.10 -13.43
N LEU A 423 17.19 -22.54 -12.42
CA LEU A 423 17.41 -21.16 -11.96
C LEU A 423 18.83 -20.95 -11.41
N ALA A 424 19.40 -21.97 -10.76
CA ALA A 424 20.78 -21.99 -10.30
C ALA A 424 21.81 -22.04 -11.44
N ASN A 425 21.43 -22.40 -12.67
CA ASN A 425 22.30 -22.39 -13.86
C ASN A 425 22.00 -21.23 -14.82
N THR A 426 20.88 -20.54 -14.61
CA THR A 426 20.44 -19.38 -15.42
C THR A 426 21.42 -18.21 -15.28
N THR A 427 21.82 -17.63 -16.42
CA THR A 427 22.71 -16.47 -16.52
C THR A 427 22.08 -15.29 -17.27
N GLN A 428 21.24 -15.57 -18.26
CA GLN A 428 20.55 -14.59 -19.09
C GLN A 428 19.03 -14.72 -18.91
N VAL A 429 18.37 -13.64 -18.49
CA VAL A 429 16.93 -13.63 -18.23
C VAL A 429 16.27 -12.49 -19.00
N LEU A 430 15.17 -12.81 -19.68
CA LEU A 430 14.30 -11.82 -20.32
C LEU A 430 12.97 -11.76 -19.56
N ILE A 431 12.57 -10.55 -19.17
CA ILE A 431 11.27 -10.27 -18.56
C ILE A 431 10.53 -9.31 -19.50
N ASP A 432 9.40 -9.74 -20.06
CA ASP A 432 8.67 -8.99 -21.06
C ASP A 432 7.23 -8.73 -20.60
N ASN A 433 6.92 -7.43 -20.40
CA ASN A 433 5.59 -6.90 -20.06
C ASN A 433 5.06 -7.33 -18.67
N PHE A 434 5.96 -7.57 -17.70
CA PHE A 434 5.65 -7.89 -16.29
C PHE A 434 5.75 -6.66 -15.36
N ASP A 435 5.34 -5.49 -15.82
CA ASP A 435 5.54 -4.19 -15.16
C ASP A 435 5.05 -4.13 -13.70
N GLY A 436 3.99 -4.86 -13.37
CA GLY A 436 3.43 -4.94 -12.03
C GLY A 436 4.21 -5.83 -11.05
N ALA A 437 5.11 -6.69 -11.56
CA ALA A 437 5.78 -7.72 -10.77
C ALA A 437 7.26 -7.94 -11.15
N ILE A 438 7.91 -6.96 -11.80
CA ILE A 438 9.32 -7.06 -12.23
C ILE A 438 10.22 -7.57 -11.10
N LYS A 439 10.10 -7.01 -9.89
CA LYS A 439 10.94 -7.38 -8.76
C LYS A 439 10.83 -8.88 -8.42
N THR A 440 9.61 -9.42 -8.39
CA THR A 440 9.36 -10.84 -8.08
C THR A 440 9.97 -11.78 -9.13
N CYS A 441 10.04 -11.35 -10.40
CA CYS A 441 10.68 -12.14 -11.46
C CYS A 441 12.22 -12.15 -11.38
N LEU A 442 12.83 -11.34 -10.50
CA LEU A 442 14.28 -11.26 -10.34
C LEU A 442 14.76 -12.13 -9.17
N ASN A 443 15.66 -13.08 -9.43
CA ASN A 443 16.38 -13.77 -8.36
C ASN A 443 17.69 -13.03 -8.04
N LEU A 444 17.80 -12.52 -6.82
CA LEU A 444 18.90 -11.65 -6.35
C LEU A 444 19.94 -12.40 -5.49
N ASP A 445 20.01 -13.73 -5.55
CA ASP A 445 21.03 -14.54 -4.87
C ASP A 445 22.45 -14.24 -5.41
N ARG A 446 22.60 -14.12 -6.74
CA ARG A 446 23.87 -13.90 -7.43
C ARG A 446 23.73 -12.95 -8.64
N PRO A 447 24.83 -12.40 -9.16
CA PRO A 447 24.82 -11.63 -10.41
C PRO A 447 24.31 -12.49 -11.60
N ARG A 448 23.33 -11.96 -12.32
CA ARG A 448 22.84 -12.44 -13.62
C ARG A 448 22.57 -11.24 -14.52
N ASN A 449 22.45 -11.48 -15.82
CA ASN A 449 22.06 -10.46 -16.79
C ASN A 449 20.54 -10.53 -17.01
N TYR A 450 19.86 -9.46 -16.65
CA TYR A 450 18.43 -9.28 -16.78
C TYR A 450 18.13 -8.18 -17.80
N THR A 451 17.38 -8.54 -18.82
CA THR A 451 16.75 -7.57 -19.73
C THR A 451 15.28 -7.50 -19.39
N VAL A 452 14.80 -6.32 -18.99
CA VAL A 452 13.40 -6.08 -18.67
C VAL A 452 12.80 -5.13 -19.71
N LEU A 453 11.79 -5.62 -20.45
CA LEU A 453 11.02 -4.84 -21.41
C LEU A 453 9.74 -4.35 -20.73
N TYR A 454 9.65 -3.05 -20.48
CA TYR A 454 8.48 -2.46 -19.82
C TYR A 454 7.56 -1.73 -20.79
N ALA A 455 6.24 -1.86 -20.59
CA ALA A 455 5.24 -1.09 -21.32
C ALA A 455 4.73 0.11 -20.51
N GLN A 456 4.70 -0.01 -19.19
CA GLN A 456 4.11 0.93 -18.25
C GLN A 456 5.19 1.58 -17.39
N ALA A 457 5.65 2.73 -17.87
CA ALA A 457 6.82 3.45 -17.37
C ALA A 457 6.77 3.75 -15.86
N ALA A 458 5.60 4.15 -15.33
CA ALA A 458 5.42 4.48 -13.93
C ALA A 458 5.56 3.26 -13.00
N TYR A 459 5.04 2.10 -13.41
CA TYR A 459 5.17 0.84 -12.67
C TYR A 459 6.60 0.32 -12.74
N ALA A 460 7.27 0.41 -13.90
CA ALA A 460 8.68 0.07 -14.03
C ALA A 460 9.57 0.92 -13.09
N GLN A 461 9.32 2.23 -13.00
CA GLN A 461 9.99 3.12 -12.05
C GLN A 461 9.73 2.69 -10.60
N LYS A 462 8.48 2.37 -10.24
CA LYS A 462 8.13 1.90 -8.90
C LYS A 462 8.85 0.61 -8.52
N GLN A 463 8.90 -0.35 -9.43
CA GLN A 463 9.64 -1.61 -9.26
C GLN A 463 11.14 -1.37 -9.14
N ALA A 464 11.71 -0.46 -9.93
CA ALA A 464 13.11 -0.07 -9.84
C ALA A 464 13.45 0.55 -8.48
N HIS A 465 12.58 1.38 -7.90
CA HIS A 465 12.76 1.89 -6.54
C HIS A 465 12.77 0.79 -5.49
N ALA A 466 11.81 -0.15 -5.56
CA ALA A 466 11.72 -1.26 -4.61
C ALA A 466 12.95 -2.17 -4.70
N LEU A 467 13.40 -2.48 -5.92
CA LEU A 467 14.60 -3.25 -6.19
C LEU A 467 15.86 -2.53 -5.67
N TRP A 468 16.02 -1.25 -6.00
CA TRP A 468 17.18 -0.47 -5.57
C TRP A 468 17.25 -0.35 -4.05
N SER A 469 16.12 -0.14 -3.38
CA SER A 469 16.07 -0.08 -1.91
C SER A 469 16.64 -1.34 -1.27
N GLU A 470 16.32 -2.52 -1.80
CA GLU A 470 16.84 -3.81 -1.31
C GLU A 470 18.33 -3.99 -1.61
N LEU A 471 18.76 -3.72 -2.84
CA LEU A 471 20.15 -3.85 -3.26
C LEU A 471 21.07 -2.86 -2.52
N ALA A 472 20.61 -1.63 -2.31
CA ALA A 472 21.37 -0.62 -1.57
C ALA A 472 21.48 -0.96 -0.08
N HIS A 473 20.43 -1.54 0.52
CA HIS A 473 20.44 -1.98 1.91
C HIS A 473 21.37 -3.18 2.14
N SER A 474 21.40 -4.12 1.19
CA SER A 474 22.24 -5.31 1.21
C SER A 474 23.65 -5.11 0.61
N HIS A 475 23.96 -3.89 0.15
CA HIS A 475 25.22 -3.54 -0.53
C HIS A 475 25.53 -4.39 -1.79
N ARG A 476 24.49 -4.91 -2.48
CA ARG A 476 24.60 -5.77 -3.67
C ARG A 476 24.61 -5.00 -5.00
N PHE A 477 25.50 -4.01 -5.11
CA PHE A 477 25.65 -3.21 -6.34
C PHE A 477 26.24 -4.02 -7.51
N ASP A 478 26.89 -5.15 -7.24
CA ASP A 478 27.34 -6.14 -8.22
C ASP A 478 26.17 -6.71 -9.02
N ILE A 479 25.06 -7.04 -8.34
CA ILE A 479 23.84 -7.53 -8.98
C ILE A 479 23.17 -6.42 -9.78
N ALA A 480 23.07 -5.21 -9.21
CA ALA A 480 22.40 -4.08 -9.88
C ALA A 480 22.95 -3.79 -11.28
N ARG A 481 24.25 -4.03 -11.52
CA ARG A 481 24.91 -3.80 -12.82
C ARG A 481 24.41 -4.73 -13.93
N GLY A 482 23.89 -5.91 -13.58
CA GLY A 482 23.37 -6.87 -14.53
C GLY A 482 21.92 -6.60 -14.93
N ILE A 483 21.26 -5.59 -14.35
CA ILE A 483 19.82 -5.35 -14.54
C ILE A 483 19.61 -4.13 -15.42
N VAL A 484 18.93 -4.31 -16.55
CA VAL A 484 18.62 -3.24 -17.49
C VAL A 484 17.13 -3.23 -17.81
N LEU A 485 16.45 -2.14 -17.45
CA LEU A 485 15.07 -1.84 -17.78
C LEU A 485 15.03 -0.93 -19.02
N THR A 486 14.34 -1.38 -20.07
CA THR A 486 14.19 -0.65 -21.33
C THR A 486 12.74 -0.67 -21.81
N PRO A 487 12.25 0.37 -22.51
CA PRO A 487 10.90 0.36 -23.07
C PRO A 487 10.66 -0.84 -24.00
N ALA A 488 9.42 -1.31 -24.08
CA ALA A 488 9.00 -2.41 -24.95
C ALA A 488 9.32 -2.20 -26.45
N ALA A 489 9.58 -0.95 -26.89
CA ALA A 489 10.10 -0.66 -28.22
C ALA A 489 11.46 -1.35 -28.51
N GLY A 490 12.24 -1.67 -27.48
CA GLY A 490 13.49 -2.43 -27.57
C GLY A 490 13.29 -3.94 -27.74
N ARG A 491 12.05 -4.43 -27.82
CA ARG A 491 11.73 -5.87 -27.97
C ARG A 491 12.48 -6.54 -29.13
N PRO A 492 12.58 -5.97 -30.34
CA PRO A 492 13.29 -6.62 -31.44
C PRO A 492 14.77 -6.91 -31.14
N ASP A 493 15.44 -6.02 -30.41
CA ASP A 493 16.86 -6.20 -30.06
C ASP A 493 17.03 -7.21 -28.92
N ALA A 494 16.16 -7.15 -27.91
CA ALA A 494 16.15 -8.13 -26.83
C ALA A 494 15.93 -9.56 -27.37
N TYR A 495 14.95 -9.76 -28.26
CA TYR A 495 14.63 -11.07 -28.82
C TYR A 495 15.67 -11.62 -29.81
N ARG A 496 16.71 -10.86 -30.17
CA ARG A 496 17.88 -11.37 -30.91
C ARG A 496 18.92 -12.02 -30.02
N THR A 497 18.84 -11.80 -28.71
CA THR A 497 19.72 -12.41 -27.72
C THR A 497 19.11 -13.73 -27.22
N SER A 498 19.96 -14.74 -27.01
CA SER A 498 19.54 -16.02 -26.45
C SER A 498 19.50 -15.95 -24.91
N HIS A 499 18.38 -16.35 -24.31
CA HIS A 499 18.15 -16.34 -22.86
C HIS A 499 17.93 -17.74 -22.31
N ASP A 500 18.32 -17.96 -21.05
CA ASP A 500 18.13 -19.24 -20.35
C ASP A 500 16.73 -19.32 -19.72
N LEU A 501 16.13 -18.16 -19.42
CA LEU A 501 14.83 -18.01 -18.79
C LEU A 501 14.07 -16.81 -19.39
N LEU A 502 12.80 -17.01 -19.74
CA LEU A 502 11.89 -15.99 -20.27
C LEU A 502 10.61 -15.91 -19.43
N PHE A 503 10.27 -14.71 -18.99
CA PHE A 503 8.94 -14.37 -18.50
C PHE A 503 8.25 -13.52 -19.57
N LEU A 504 7.09 -13.97 -20.07
CA LEU A 504 6.34 -13.27 -21.11
C LEU A 504 4.89 -13.08 -20.71
N TRP A 505 4.45 -11.82 -20.58
CA TRP A 505 3.04 -11.48 -20.42
C TRP A 505 2.43 -11.01 -21.74
N ILE A 506 1.45 -11.74 -22.25
CA ILE A 506 0.68 -11.38 -23.43
C ILE A 506 -0.34 -10.30 -23.06
N PRO A 507 -0.32 -9.10 -23.68
CA PRO A 507 -1.25 -8.02 -23.34
C PRO A 507 -2.72 -8.41 -23.50
N PHE A 508 -3.59 -7.93 -22.61
CA PHE A 508 -5.03 -8.18 -22.69
C PHE A 508 -5.64 -7.64 -23.99
N SER A 509 -5.04 -6.59 -24.56
CA SER A 509 -5.47 -5.98 -25.83
C SER A 509 -5.39 -6.94 -27.02
N ILE A 510 -4.57 -8.01 -26.96
CA ILE A 510 -4.43 -8.99 -28.05
C ILE A 510 -5.06 -10.35 -27.74
N PHE A 511 -5.84 -10.47 -26.65
CA PHE A 511 -6.50 -11.74 -26.27
C PHE A 511 -7.51 -12.26 -27.30
N THR A 512 -8.05 -11.40 -28.15
CA THR A 512 -8.98 -11.76 -29.22
C THR A 512 -8.32 -11.78 -30.60
N ASP A 513 -7.06 -11.35 -30.71
CA ASP A 513 -6.32 -11.32 -31.98
C ASP A 513 -5.48 -12.59 -32.16
N SER A 514 -6.04 -13.56 -32.88
CA SER A 514 -5.36 -14.83 -33.15
C SER A 514 -4.07 -14.69 -33.97
N LEU A 515 -3.93 -13.63 -34.78
CA LEU A 515 -2.73 -13.41 -35.59
C LEU A 515 -1.61 -12.88 -34.70
N ALA A 516 -1.89 -11.84 -33.90
CA ALA A 516 -0.94 -11.30 -32.94
C ALA A 516 -0.49 -12.35 -31.91
N GLN A 517 -1.40 -13.22 -31.46
CA GLN A 517 -1.08 -14.34 -30.58
C GLN A 517 -0.12 -15.35 -31.22
N ARG A 518 -0.38 -15.77 -32.46
CA ARG A 518 0.52 -16.67 -33.19
C ARG A 518 1.89 -16.04 -33.40
N GLU A 519 1.93 -14.75 -33.70
CA GLU A 519 3.18 -14.03 -33.87
C GLU A 519 3.98 -13.95 -32.56
N ALA A 520 3.31 -13.69 -31.44
CA ALA A 520 3.96 -13.73 -30.13
C ALA A 520 4.62 -15.10 -29.87
N VAL A 521 3.91 -16.21 -30.12
CA VAL A 521 4.45 -17.57 -29.95
C VAL A 521 5.64 -17.84 -30.88
N ARG A 522 5.59 -17.39 -32.14
CA ARG A 522 6.66 -17.60 -33.13
C ARG A 522 7.99 -16.97 -32.73
N THR A 523 7.96 -15.89 -31.96
CA THR A 523 9.20 -15.19 -31.56
C THR A 523 9.93 -15.88 -30.40
N ILE A 524 9.25 -16.72 -29.63
CA ILE A 524 9.78 -17.34 -28.39
C ILE A 524 11.03 -18.20 -28.63
N PRO A 525 11.07 -19.13 -29.60
CA PRO A 525 12.26 -19.95 -29.83
C PRO A 525 13.47 -19.12 -30.28
N GLY A 526 13.26 -17.95 -30.89
CA GLY A 526 14.36 -17.06 -31.27
C GLY A 526 15.06 -16.44 -30.05
N ALA A 527 14.31 -16.21 -28.97
CA ALA A 527 14.81 -15.54 -27.76
C ALA A 527 15.30 -16.50 -26.67
N LEU A 528 14.96 -17.79 -26.71
CA LEU A 528 15.37 -18.81 -25.72
C LEU A 528 16.55 -19.63 -26.21
N GLY A 529 17.53 -19.98 -25.38
CA GLY A 529 18.55 -20.99 -25.68
C GLY A 529 17.97 -22.41 -25.70
N GLN A 530 18.68 -23.37 -26.29
CA GLN A 530 18.28 -24.79 -26.21
C GLN A 530 18.25 -25.24 -24.74
N GLY A 531 17.16 -25.91 -24.33
CA GLY A 531 16.89 -26.25 -22.93
C GLY A 531 16.43 -25.08 -22.05
N GLY A 532 16.31 -23.87 -22.60
CA GLY A 532 15.80 -22.69 -21.90
C GLY A 532 14.33 -22.83 -21.52
N LEU A 533 13.95 -22.17 -20.42
CA LEU A 533 12.58 -22.19 -19.89
C LEU A 533 11.83 -20.90 -20.21
N ALA A 534 10.53 -21.01 -20.44
CA ALA A 534 9.63 -19.87 -20.51
C ALA A 534 8.38 -20.06 -19.65
N PHE A 535 8.04 -19.01 -18.90
CA PHE A 535 6.74 -18.82 -18.27
C PHE A 535 5.98 -17.78 -19.07
N ILE A 536 4.91 -18.21 -19.73
CA ILE A 536 4.11 -17.37 -20.63
C ILE A 536 2.73 -17.23 -20.01
N VAL A 537 2.22 -16.00 -19.92
CA VAL A 537 0.87 -15.72 -19.42
C VAL A 537 0.03 -15.13 -20.54
N GLY A 538 -1.12 -15.72 -20.82
CA GLY A 538 -1.98 -15.25 -21.91
C GLY A 538 -3.30 -15.99 -22.00
N PRO A 539 -4.04 -15.85 -23.11
CA PRO A 539 -5.33 -16.50 -23.27
C PRO A 539 -5.16 -18.02 -23.42
N ALA A 540 -6.10 -18.79 -22.87
CA ALA A 540 -6.13 -20.26 -22.93
C ALA A 540 -5.96 -20.83 -24.35
N MET A 541 -6.39 -20.08 -25.37
CA MET A 541 -6.26 -20.45 -26.79
C MET A 541 -4.81 -20.63 -27.25
N LEU A 542 -3.83 -20.00 -26.59
CA LEU A 542 -2.40 -20.15 -26.90
C LEU A 542 -1.91 -21.59 -26.76
N ARG A 543 -2.59 -22.43 -25.95
CA ARG A 543 -2.23 -23.84 -25.75
C ARG A 543 -1.98 -24.56 -27.07
N SER A 544 -2.90 -24.39 -28.04
CA SER A 544 -2.82 -25.05 -29.34
C SER A 544 -1.61 -24.62 -30.15
N ALA A 545 -1.30 -23.33 -30.16
CA ALA A 545 -0.15 -22.77 -30.87
C ALA A 545 1.18 -23.20 -30.24
N LEU A 546 1.25 -23.26 -28.91
CA LEU A 546 2.43 -23.72 -28.18
C LEU A 546 2.69 -25.21 -28.40
N GLN A 547 1.65 -26.05 -28.38
CA GLN A 547 1.77 -27.49 -28.62
C GLN A 547 2.16 -27.83 -30.07
N ALA A 548 1.69 -27.03 -31.03
CA ALA A 548 1.98 -27.25 -32.45
C ALA A 548 3.37 -26.74 -32.86
N HIS A 549 4.08 -25.99 -32.00
CA HIS A 549 5.35 -25.39 -32.37
C HIS A 549 6.51 -26.42 -32.29
N PRO A 550 7.28 -26.64 -33.37
CA PRO A 550 8.23 -27.77 -33.45
C PRO A 550 9.42 -27.70 -32.50
N GLN A 551 9.76 -26.50 -32.01
CA GLN A 551 10.90 -26.26 -31.12
C GLN A 551 10.51 -26.03 -29.66
N LEU A 552 9.22 -26.10 -29.33
CA LEU A 552 8.73 -25.85 -27.98
C LEU A 552 8.05 -27.09 -27.44
N GLN A 553 8.29 -27.39 -26.18
CA GLN A 553 7.61 -28.43 -25.45
C GLN A 553 6.79 -27.79 -24.33
N LEU A 554 5.46 -27.92 -24.41
CA LEU A 554 4.56 -27.50 -23.33
C LEU A 554 4.65 -28.48 -22.16
N ILE A 555 5.05 -28.00 -20.99
CA ILE A 555 5.19 -28.79 -19.76
C ILE A 555 3.91 -28.76 -18.94
N SER A 556 3.40 -27.56 -18.65
CA SER A 556 2.14 -27.38 -17.92
C SER A 556 1.39 -26.14 -18.41
N ALA A 557 0.09 -26.11 -18.12
CA ALA A 557 -0.79 -25.01 -18.48
C ALA A 557 -1.95 -24.94 -17.49
N GLU A 558 -1.97 -23.90 -16.67
CA GLU A 558 -2.82 -23.75 -15.50
C GLU A 558 -3.59 -22.43 -15.56
N LEU A 559 -4.88 -22.46 -15.18
CA LEU A 559 -5.68 -21.24 -15.11
C LEU A 559 -5.20 -20.41 -13.93
N VAL A 560 -5.00 -19.10 -14.13
CA VAL A 560 -4.53 -18.21 -13.05
C VAL A 560 -5.53 -18.18 -11.89
N GLU A 561 -6.83 -18.36 -12.18
CA GLU A 561 -7.87 -18.47 -11.15
C GLU A 561 -7.67 -19.67 -10.20
N SER A 562 -6.96 -20.70 -10.65
CA SER A 562 -6.71 -21.91 -9.86
C SER A 562 -5.47 -21.82 -8.96
N LEU A 563 -4.61 -20.81 -9.15
CA LEU A 563 -3.36 -20.66 -8.42
C LEU A 563 -3.59 -20.35 -6.92
N PRO A 564 -2.79 -20.91 -6.01
CA PRO A 564 -2.87 -20.62 -4.56
C PRO A 564 -2.80 -19.12 -4.23
N THR A 565 -1.96 -18.37 -4.94
CA THR A 565 -1.78 -16.92 -4.78
C THR A 565 -3.07 -16.14 -5.02
N PHE A 566 -3.81 -16.45 -6.10
CA PHE A 566 -5.10 -15.82 -6.37
C PHE A 566 -6.19 -16.30 -5.40
N ARG A 567 -6.17 -17.58 -5.00
CA ARG A 567 -7.11 -18.09 -3.97
C ARG A 567 -6.95 -17.35 -2.65
N MET A 568 -5.71 -17.03 -2.26
CA MET A 568 -5.45 -16.20 -1.07
C MET A 568 -6.05 -14.80 -1.23
N HIS A 569 -5.88 -14.16 -2.40
CA HIS A 569 -6.50 -12.86 -2.69
C HIS A 569 -8.04 -12.89 -2.56
N ARG A 570 -8.69 -13.96 -3.02
CA ARG A 570 -10.15 -14.14 -2.88
C ARG A 570 -10.65 -14.21 -1.43
N THR A 571 -9.78 -14.50 -0.46
CA THR A 571 -10.17 -14.42 0.96
C THR A 571 -10.39 -12.98 1.43
N ILE A 572 -9.75 -12.02 0.76
CA ILE A 572 -9.85 -10.58 1.02
C ILE A 572 -10.95 -9.97 0.14
N LEU A 573 -10.86 -10.19 -1.18
CA LEU A 573 -11.77 -9.64 -2.20
C LEU A 573 -12.45 -10.80 -2.96
N PRO A 574 -13.52 -11.40 -2.41
CA PRO A 574 -14.10 -12.64 -2.93
C PRO A 574 -14.83 -12.50 -4.28
N LYS A 575 -15.23 -11.27 -4.64
CA LYS A 575 -16.02 -10.98 -5.83
C LYS A 575 -15.19 -10.62 -7.06
N ALA A 576 -13.97 -10.11 -6.86
CA ALA A 576 -13.10 -9.67 -7.94
C ALA A 576 -12.80 -10.82 -8.92
N ARG A 577 -12.84 -10.52 -10.23
CA ARG A 577 -12.65 -11.55 -11.29
C ARG A 577 -11.37 -11.31 -12.06
N LEU A 578 -10.68 -12.38 -12.44
CA LEU A 578 -9.58 -12.30 -13.40
C LEU A 578 -10.11 -12.21 -14.82
N LYS A 579 -9.21 -11.84 -15.75
CA LYS A 579 -9.46 -11.94 -17.18
C LYS A 579 -9.90 -13.36 -17.55
N PRO A 580 -11.05 -13.56 -18.22
CA PRO A 580 -11.50 -14.89 -18.58
C PRO A 580 -10.47 -15.66 -19.41
N GLY A 581 -10.16 -16.88 -19.00
CA GLY A 581 -9.20 -17.75 -19.68
C GLY A 581 -7.74 -17.33 -19.53
N LEU A 582 -7.40 -16.43 -18.60
CA LEU A 582 -6.01 -16.12 -18.25
C LEU A 582 -5.30 -17.39 -17.76
N THR A 583 -4.26 -17.79 -18.48
CA THR A 583 -3.57 -19.07 -18.29
C THR A 583 -2.06 -18.83 -18.19
N LEU A 584 -1.42 -19.47 -17.21
CA LEU A 584 0.02 -19.61 -17.08
C LEU A 584 0.47 -20.87 -17.82
N PHE A 585 1.41 -20.72 -18.75
CA PHE A 585 2.03 -21.80 -19.50
C PHE A 585 3.50 -21.92 -19.11
N HIS A 586 3.96 -23.15 -18.85
CA HIS A 586 5.37 -23.47 -18.67
C HIS A 586 5.86 -24.24 -19.90
N VAL A 587 6.89 -23.74 -20.56
CA VAL A 587 7.41 -24.24 -21.83
C VAL A 587 8.93 -24.40 -21.75
N VAL A 588 9.45 -25.45 -22.39
CA VAL A 588 10.89 -25.68 -22.59
C VAL A 588 11.21 -25.57 -24.08
N ARG A 589 12.35 -24.98 -24.44
CA ARG A 589 12.89 -25.07 -25.81
C ARG A 589 13.61 -26.42 -26.00
N GLY A 590 13.15 -27.21 -26.96
CA GLY A 590 13.73 -28.52 -27.34
C GLY A 590 15.08 -28.43 -28.04
#